data_AF-A0A0G0E539-F1
#
_entry.id   AF-A0A0G0E539-F1
#
_cell.length_a   1.000
_cell.length_b   1.000
_cell.length_c   1.000
_cell.angle_alpha   90.00
_cell.angle_beta   90.00
_cell.angle_gamma   90.00
#
_symmetry.space_group_name_H-M   'P 1'
#
loop_
_entity.id
_entity.type
_entity.pdbx_description
1 polymer ?
#
loop_
_entity_poly.entity_id
_entity_poly.type
_entity_poly.pdbx_seq_one_letter_code
_entity_poly.pdbx_strand_id
1 'polypeptide(L)'
;MKNAIKKAVYGAASSALLLPVMALAQFDPPSGAATGLPESTIYGIVENIMYWLLGLVGIAGVIGFAISGIMYLTSAGDDDRMGTAKKAMIYSIIGVIVALVGLIALTAIRSMLGGSNTQF
;
A
#
# COMPACT_ATOMS: atom_id res chain seq x y z
N MET A 1 1.50 3.88 65.71
CA MET A 1 1.11 4.64 64.48
C MET A 1 2.25 5.38 63.78
N LYS A 2 3.34 5.79 64.46
CA LYS A 2 4.43 6.58 63.84
C LYS A 2 5.25 5.85 62.75
N ASN A 3 5.31 4.52 62.78
CA ASN A 3 6.12 3.72 61.82
C ASN A 3 5.42 3.48 60.48
N ALA A 4 4.08 3.50 60.44
CA ALA A 4 3.32 3.36 59.20
C ALA A 4 3.45 4.62 58.32
N ILE A 5 3.45 5.79 58.96
CA ILE A 5 3.64 7.08 58.28
C ILE A 5 5.03 7.17 57.66
N LYS A 6 6.09 6.76 58.38
CA LYS A 6 7.45 6.75 57.83
C LYS A 6 7.57 5.82 56.61
N LYS A 7 6.97 4.62 56.65
CA LYS A 7 6.99 3.68 55.51
C LYS A 7 6.22 4.21 54.28
N ALA A 8 5.10 4.90 54.51
CA ALA A 8 4.36 5.55 53.44
C ALA A 8 5.15 6.70 52.80
N VAL A 9 5.85 7.50 53.61
CA VAL A 9 6.72 8.59 53.14
C VAL A 9 7.94 8.05 52.39
N TYR A 10 8.58 6.98 52.87
CA TYR A 10 9.69 6.34 52.14
C TYR A 10 9.23 5.69 50.83
N GLY A 11 8.03 5.12 50.77
CA GLY A 11 7.44 4.58 49.54
C GLY A 11 7.04 5.65 48.52
N ALA A 12 6.62 6.83 48.98
CA ALA A 12 6.36 7.98 48.12
C ALA A 12 7.66 8.68 47.65
N ALA A 13 8.69 8.71 48.50
CA ALA A 13 10.00 9.24 48.13
C ALA A 13 10.71 8.36 47.10
N SER A 14 10.60 7.04 47.19
CA SER A 14 11.18 6.13 46.21
C SER A 14 10.48 6.18 44.84
N SER A 15 9.17 6.41 44.79
CA SER A 15 8.46 6.58 43.52
C SER A 15 8.78 7.93 42.85
N ALA A 16 8.98 8.99 43.64
CA ALA A 16 9.41 10.29 43.12
C ALA A 16 10.81 10.25 42.48
N LEU A 17 11.71 9.44 43.03
CA LEU A 17 13.07 9.24 42.50
C LEU A 17 13.11 8.43 41.21
N LEU A 18 12.03 7.73 40.84
CA LEU A 18 11.92 6.97 39.59
C LEU A 18 11.31 7.79 38.44
N LEU A 19 10.66 8.93 38.73
CA LEU A 19 10.13 9.85 37.72
C LEU A 19 11.18 10.30 36.68
N PRO A 20 12.44 10.64 37.07
CA PRO A 20 13.46 11.04 36.11
C PRO A 20 13.88 9.88 35.18
N VAL A 21 13.88 8.65 35.68
CA VAL A 21 14.22 7.46 34.88
C VAL A 21 13.12 7.14 33.86
N MET A 22 11.84 7.37 34.21
CA MET A 22 10.74 7.23 33.25
C MET A 22 10.73 8.37 32.21
N ALA A 23 11.13 9.58 32.60
CA ALA A 23 11.30 10.69 31.66
C ALA A 23 12.45 10.44 30.66
N LEU A 24 13.55 9.83 31.11
CA LEU A 24 14.65 9.42 30.23
C LEU A 24 14.31 8.21 29.33
N ALA A 25 13.33 7.40 29.73
CA ALA A 25 12.81 6.29 28.90
C ALA A 25 11.82 6.76 27.81
N GLN A 26 11.31 8.00 27.90
CA GLN A 26 10.41 8.59 26.89
C GLN A 26 11.16 9.21 25.70
N PHE A 27 12.41 8.81 25.46
CA PHE A 27 13.09 9.14 24.21
C PHE A 27 12.40 8.38 23.08
N ASP A 28 11.36 8.99 22.53
CA ASP A 28 10.76 8.59 21.26
C ASP A 28 11.68 9.17 20.17
N PRO A 29 12.49 8.36 19.47
CA PRO A 29 13.26 8.85 18.35
C PRO A 29 12.29 9.54 17.38
N PRO A 30 12.68 10.65 16.74
CA PRO A 30 11.80 11.34 15.81
C PRO A 30 11.36 10.37 14.72
N SER A 31 10.13 9.87 14.86
CA SER A 31 9.41 9.16 13.82
C SER A 31 9.11 10.17 12.71
N GLY A 32 9.17 9.73 11.46
CA GLY A 32 9.04 10.60 10.27
C GLY A 32 7.77 11.46 10.27
N ALA A 33 6.80 11.13 11.13
CA ALA A 33 5.64 11.93 11.49
C ALA A 33 5.89 13.44 11.70
N ALA A 34 7.04 13.86 12.24
CA ALA A 34 7.33 15.30 12.45
C ALA A 34 7.80 16.05 11.19
N THR A 35 8.12 15.33 10.10
CA THR A 35 8.71 15.91 8.89
C THR A 35 7.74 16.00 7.71
N GLY A 36 6.53 15.43 7.84
CA GLY A 36 5.56 15.35 6.74
C GLY A 36 6.04 14.48 5.56
N LEU A 37 7.13 13.72 5.75
CA LEU A 37 7.65 12.79 4.78
C LEU A 37 7.02 11.41 4.99
N PRO A 38 6.77 10.64 3.91
CA PRO A 38 6.26 9.29 4.05
C PRO A 38 7.24 8.44 4.88
N GLU A 39 6.76 7.84 5.98
CA GLU A 39 7.49 6.81 6.74
C GLU A 39 7.63 5.49 5.97
N SER A 40 6.96 5.39 4.83
CA SER A 40 7.09 4.30 3.87
C SER A 40 8.47 4.32 3.22
N THR A 41 9.09 3.16 3.13
CA THR A 41 10.23 2.95 2.23
C THR A 41 9.88 3.36 0.80
N ILE A 42 10.88 3.70 -0.03
CA ILE A 42 10.68 4.05 -1.45
C ILE A 42 9.81 2.99 -2.15
N TYR A 43 9.94 1.72 -1.76
CA TYR A 43 9.13 0.61 -2.27
C TYR A 43 7.65 0.74 -1.98
N GLY A 44 7.25 1.15 -0.77
CA GLY A 44 5.84 1.30 -0.40
C GLY A 44 5.18 2.48 -1.12
N ILE A 45 5.93 3.54 -1.45
CA ILE A 45 5.43 4.65 -2.25
C ILE A 45 5.14 4.18 -3.68
N VAL A 46 6.09 3.46 -4.28
CA VAL A 46 5.95 2.89 -5.63
C VAL A 46 4.80 1.89 -5.69
N GLU A 47 4.65 1.05 -4.66
CA GLU A 47 3.54 0.11 -4.54
C GLU A 47 2.18 0.82 -4.50
N ASN A 48 2.06 1.87 -3.69
CA ASN A 48 0.80 2.58 -3.55
C ASN A 48 0.41 3.30 -4.86
N ILE A 49 1.38 3.90 -5.55
CA ILE A 49 1.18 4.48 -6.88
C ILE A 49 0.79 3.40 -7.89
N MET A 50 1.43 2.23 -7.86
CA MET A 50 1.11 1.13 -8.77
C MET A 50 -0.33 0.65 -8.56
N TYR A 51 -0.78 0.44 -7.32
CA TYR A 51 -2.16 0.03 -7.05
C TYR A 51 -3.18 1.09 -7.47
N TRP A 52 -2.86 2.37 -7.29
CA TRP A 52 -3.71 3.45 -7.76
C TRP A 52 -3.84 3.45 -9.30
N LEU A 53 -2.72 3.30 -10.02
CA LEU A 53 -2.73 3.14 -11.48
C LEU A 53 -3.50 1.90 -11.92
N LEU A 54 -3.34 0.78 -11.21
CA LEU A 54 -4.02 -0.47 -11.50
C LEU A 54 -5.53 -0.33 -11.36
N GLY A 55 -6.00 0.38 -10.34
CA GLY A 55 -7.42 0.71 -10.17
C GLY A 55 -7.96 1.52 -11.33
N LEU A 56 -7.21 2.54 -11.78
CA LEU A 56 -7.58 3.36 -12.92
C LEU A 56 -7.64 2.55 -14.24
N VAL A 57 -6.65 1.70 -14.49
CA VAL A 57 -6.63 0.82 -15.67
C VAL A 57 -7.74 -0.22 -15.59
N GLY A 58 -8.05 -0.76 -14.41
CA GLY A 58 -9.16 -1.69 -14.21
C GLY A 58 -10.50 -1.08 -14.60
N ILE A 59 -10.79 0.13 -14.13
CA ILE A 59 -12.01 0.86 -14.48
C ILE A 59 -12.04 1.15 -15.99
N ALA A 60 -10.96 1.69 -16.55
CA ALA A 60 -10.88 2.00 -17.98
C ALA A 60 -11.03 0.75 -18.85
N GLY A 61 -10.45 -0.38 -18.44
CA GLY A 61 -10.53 -1.67 -19.12
C GLY A 61 -11.95 -2.21 -19.14
N VAL A 62 -12.68 -2.15 -18.02
CA VAL A 62 -14.08 -2.59 -17.95
C VAL A 62 -14.96 -1.71 -18.84
N ILE A 63 -14.79 -0.39 -18.80
CA ILE A 63 -15.56 0.54 -19.65
C ILE A 63 -15.26 0.29 -21.14
N GLY A 64 -13.98 0.19 -21.52
CA GLY A 64 -13.57 -0.09 -22.90
C GLY A 64 -14.09 -1.43 -23.40
N PHE A 65 -14.06 -2.46 -22.55
CA PHE A 65 -14.62 -3.77 -22.86
C PHE A 65 -16.14 -3.72 -23.07
N ALA A 66 -16.87 -3.03 -22.19
CA ALA A 66 -18.32 -2.87 -22.29
C ALA A 66 -18.72 -2.11 -23.58
N ILE A 67 -18.06 -1.00 -23.89
CA ILE A 67 -18.33 -0.22 -25.11
C ILE A 67 -18.08 -1.08 -26.36
N SER A 68 -16.98 -1.83 -26.38
CA SER A 68 -16.65 -2.71 -27.50
C SER A 68 -17.69 -3.83 -27.66
N GLY A 69 -18.19 -4.39 -26.55
CA GLY A 69 -19.26 -5.38 -26.56
C GLY A 69 -20.58 -4.83 -27.11
N ILE A 70 -21.01 -3.65 -26.67
CA ILE A 70 -22.21 -2.99 -27.18
C ILE A 70 -22.06 -2.69 -28.67
N MET A 71 -20.90 -2.17 -29.10
CA MET A 71 -20.61 -1.90 -30.50
C MET A 71 -20.68 -3.17 -31.35
N TYR A 72 -20.14 -4.29 -30.86
CA TYR A 72 -20.19 -5.56 -31.57
C TYR A 72 -21.62 -6.06 -31.76
N LEU A 73 -22.44 -6.02 -30.69
CA LEU A 73 -23.83 -6.47 -30.73
C LEU A 73 -24.73 -5.56 -31.59
N THR A 74 -24.44 -4.26 -31.66
CA THR A 74 -25.23 -3.28 -32.42
C THR A 74 -24.82 -3.15 -33.88
N SER A 75 -23.75 -3.83 -34.32
CA SER A 75 -23.22 -3.72 -35.68
C SER A 75 -24.12 -4.31 -36.78
N ALA A 76 -25.22 -4.98 -36.45
CA ALA A 76 -26.26 -5.43 -37.38
C ALA A 76 -25.78 -6.20 -38.64
N GLY A 77 -24.60 -6.84 -38.58
CA GLY A 77 -24.01 -7.59 -39.70
C GLY A 77 -23.10 -6.78 -40.63
N ASP A 78 -22.77 -5.53 -40.29
CA ASP A 78 -21.71 -4.77 -40.96
C ASP A 78 -20.34 -5.30 -40.52
N ASP A 79 -19.65 -5.99 -41.43
CA ASP A 79 -18.34 -6.61 -41.19
C ASP A 79 -17.27 -5.60 -40.72
N ASP A 80 -17.33 -4.35 -41.19
CA ASP A 80 -16.32 -3.34 -40.89
C ASP A 80 -16.51 -2.80 -39.46
N ARG A 81 -17.78 -2.60 -39.07
CA ARG A 81 -18.17 -2.25 -37.69
C ARG A 81 -17.86 -3.38 -36.71
N MET A 82 -18.16 -4.62 -37.09
CA MET A 82 -17.84 -5.80 -36.28
C MET A 82 -16.33 -5.97 -36.11
N GLY A 83 -15.55 -5.78 -37.18
CA GLY A 83 -14.09 -5.84 -37.16
C GLY A 83 -13.49 -4.78 -36.23
N THR A 84 -14.01 -3.55 -36.27
CA THR A 84 -13.58 -2.46 -35.39
C THR A 84 -13.89 -2.75 -33.92
N ALA A 85 -15.11 -3.18 -33.62
CA ALA A 85 -15.51 -3.56 -32.27
C ALA A 85 -14.64 -4.68 -31.69
N LYS A 86 -14.31 -5.68 -32.52
CA LYS A 86 -13.45 -6.80 -32.10
C LYS A 86 -12.03 -6.36 -31.80
N LYS A 87 -11.46 -5.47 -32.62
CA LYS A 87 -10.14 -4.87 -32.36
C LYS A 87 -10.16 -4.09 -31.04
N ALA A 88 -11.16 -3.23 -30.83
CA ALA A 88 -11.30 -2.45 -29.61
C ALA A 88 -11.42 -3.32 -28.35
N MET A 89 -12.16 -4.44 -28.44
CA MET A 89 -12.27 -5.43 -27.39
C MET A 89 -10.90 -6.06 -27.07
N ILE A 90 -10.14 -6.47 -28.09
CA ILE A 90 -8.80 -7.04 -27.93
C ILE A 90 -7.85 -6.03 -27.26
N TYR A 91 -7.86 -4.76 -27.68
CA TYR A 91 -7.03 -3.73 -27.04
C TYR A 91 -7.37 -3.52 -25.57
N SER A 92 -8.66 -3.56 -25.22
CA SER A 92 -9.11 -3.47 -23.82
C SER A 92 -8.60 -4.65 -22.99
N ILE A 93 -8.67 -5.87 -23.53
CA ILE A 93 -8.14 -7.09 -22.89
C ILE A 93 -6.62 -7.00 -22.71
N ILE A 94 -5.89 -6.59 -23.75
CA ILE A 94 -4.43 -6.45 -23.70
C ILE A 94 -4.03 -5.43 -22.61
N GLY A 95 -4.73 -4.30 -22.50
CA GLY A 95 -4.46 -3.31 -21.46
C GLY A 95 -4.57 -3.88 -20.05
N VAL A 96 -5.61 -4.69 -19.79
CA VAL A 96 -5.79 -5.37 -18.50
C VAL A 96 -4.70 -6.41 -18.27
N ILE A 97 -4.34 -7.20 -19.29
CA ILE A 97 -3.25 -8.19 -19.17
C ILE A 97 -1.92 -7.51 -18.82
N VAL A 98 -1.58 -6.42 -19.50
CA VAL A 98 -0.34 -5.66 -19.25
C VAL A 98 -0.32 -5.13 -17.81
N ALA A 99 -1.43 -4.62 -17.32
CA ALA A 99 -1.56 -4.19 -15.93
C ALA A 99 -1.29 -5.34 -14.94
N LEU A 100 -1.87 -6.52 -15.17
CA LEU A 100 -1.64 -7.70 -14.33
C LEU A 100 -0.18 -8.17 -14.37
N VAL A 101 0.46 -8.12 -15.53
CA VAL A 101 1.90 -8.42 -15.66
C VAL A 101 2.76 -7.46 -14.84
N GLY A 102 2.36 -6.19 -14.75
CA GLY A 102 3.01 -5.20 -13.88
C GLY A 102 3.08 -5.62 -12.41
N LEU A 103 2.01 -6.24 -11.87
CA LEU A 103 2.01 -6.77 -10.50
C LEU A 103 2.98 -7.94 -10.32
N ILE A 104 3.05 -8.83 -11.31
CA ILE A 104 3.97 -9.97 -11.30
C ILE A 104 5.42 -9.45 -11.32
N ALA A 105 5.71 -8.46 -12.16
CA ALA A 105 7.02 -7.82 -12.22
C ALA A 105 7.40 -7.16 -10.88
N LEU A 106 6.47 -6.44 -10.24
CA LEU A 106 6.73 -5.82 -8.93
C LEU A 106 7.02 -6.89 -7.86
N THR A 107 6.28 -8.00 -7.87
CA THR A 107 6.51 -9.11 -6.96
C THR A 107 7.85 -9.78 -7.21
N ALA A 108 8.24 -9.97 -8.47
CA ALA A 108 9.55 -10.50 -8.84
C ALA A 108 10.69 -9.58 -8.38
N ILE A 109 10.54 -8.27 -8.56
CA ILE A 109 11.50 -7.27 -8.06
C ILE A 109 11.61 -7.36 -6.54
N ARG A 110 10.48 -7.48 -5.82
CA ARG A 110 10.50 -7.71 -4.36
C ARG A 110 11.23 -8.98 -3.97
N SER A 111 11.03 -10.08 -4.68
CA SER A 111 11.71 -11.34 -4.38
C SER A 111 13.21 -11.28 -4.67
N MET A 112 13.62 -10.58 -5.73
CA MET A 112 15.04 -10.43 -6.09
C MET A 112 15.77 -9.43 -5.19
N LEU A 113 15.07 -8.40 -4.72
CA LEU A 113 15.66 -7.31 -3.93
C LEU A 113 15.45 -7.47 -2.42
N GLY A 114 14.43 -8.23 -2.02
CA GLY A 114 14.19 -8.70 -0.65
C GLY A 114 15.02 -9.93 -0.28
N GLY A 115 16.10 -10.19 -1.01
CA GLY A 115 17.05 -11.26 -0.70
C GLY A 115 17.58 -11.13 0.73
N SER A 116 17.41 -12.20 1.49
CA SER A 116 18.08 -12.50 2.77
C SER A 116 17.55 -11.82 4.04
N ASN A 117 16.31 -12.14 4.44
CA ASN A 117 16.00 -12.37 5.85
C ASN A 117 15.95 -13.88 6.12
N THR A 118 17.03 -14.59 5.81
CA THR A 118 17.29 -15.88 6.44
C THR A 118 17.61 -15.58 7.90
N GLN A 119 16.56 -15.55 8.74
CA GLN A 119 16.74 -15.69 10.18
C GLN A 119 17.39 -17.05 10.40
N PHE A 120 18.67 -17.03 10.73
CA PHE A 120 19.25 -18.09 11.55
C PHE A 120 18.68 -17.99 12.97
#